data_AF-A0A6V7X1Q5-F1
#
_entry.id   AF-A0A6V7X1Q5-F1
#
_cell.length_a   1.000
_cell.length_b   1.000
_cell.length_c   1.000
_cell.angle_alpha   90.00
_cell.angle_beta   90.00
_cell.angle_gamma   90.00
#
_symmetry.space_group_name_H-M   'P 1'
#
loop_
_entity.id
_entity.type
_entity.pdbx_description
1 polymer ?
#
loop_
_entity_poly.entity_id
_entity_poly.type
_entity_poly.pdbx_seq_one_letter_code
_entity_poly.pdbx_strand_id
1 'polypeptide(L)'
;MPKACPDDVIIEKTPAYFTANPQVPQRVFQFNPKIKFILIVRSPVTRTVSDFTQILQTKKERNKPTINFEKMSFIKNCNGSVQLNKRFKPIRNSLYAEHLNRWLNYFPLKQFLIIDGDKFIEDPLSQAC
;
A
#
# COMPACT_ATOMS: atom_id res chain seq x y z
N MET A 1 4.71 21.96 10.82
CA MET A 1 4.31 22.06 9.40
C MET A 1 4.62 23.47 8.93
N PRO A 2 5.04 23.69 7.67
CA PRO A 2 5.14 25.03 7.12
C PRO A 2 3.78 25.74 7.18
N LYS A 3 3.77 27.07 7.22
CA LYS A 3 2.53 27.85 7.19
C LYS A 3 1.83 27.62 5.84
N ALA A 4 0.53 27.37 5.90
CA ALA A 4 -0.36 27.24 4.75
C ALA A 4 -1.16 28.52 4.55
N CYS A 5 -1.32 28.96 3.31
CA CYS A 5 -2.26 30.00 2.91
C CYS A 5 -3.68 29.42 2.77
N PRO A 6 -4.74 30.25 2.84
CA PRO A 6 -6.13 29.78 2.73
C PRO A 6 -6.45 29.00 1.44
N ASP A 7 -5.77 29.34 0.34
CA ASP A 7 -5.99 28.72 -0.97
C ASP A 7 -5.11 27.48 -1.22
N ASP A 8 -4.22 27.14 -0.28
CA ASP A 8 -3.33 25.99 -0.42
C ASP A 8 -4.08 24.67 -0.20
N VAL A 9 -3.81 23.70 -1.07
CA VAL A 9 -4.20 22.31 -0.85
C VAL A 9 -3.08 21.59 -0.10
N ILE A 10 -3.35 21.22 1.15
CA ILE A 10 -2.39 20.48 1.98
C ILE A 10 -2.51 18.98 1.75
N ILE A 11 -1.38 18.36 1.43
CA ILE A 11 -1.28 16.93 1.16
C ILE A 11 -0.36 16.29 2.20
N GLU A 12 -0.79 15.15 2.73
CA GLU A 12 0.00 14.27 3.59
C GLU A 12 0.16 12.91 2.88
N LYS A 13 1.28 12.21 3.12
CA LYS A 13 1.54 10.90 2.52
C LYS A 13 2.07 9.90 3.54
N THR A 14 1.18 9.08 4.09
CA THR A 14 1.53 7.88 4.86
C THR A 14 1.09 6.59 4.14
N PRO A 15 2.00 5.83 3.48
CA PRO A 15 1.63 4.62 2.73
C PRO A 15 0.96 3.54 3.60
N ALA A 16 1.29 3.51 4.88
CA ALA A 16 0.75 2.56 5.84
C ALA A 16 -0.76 2.74 6.09
N TYR A 17 -1.34 3.91 5.78
CA TYR A 17 -2.78 4.13 5.93
C TYR A 17 -3.58 3.08 5.16
N PHE A 18 -3.17 2.78 3.93
CA PHE A 18 -3.94 1.89 3.05
C PHE A 18 -4.00 0.45 3.57
N THR A 19 -2.91 -0.07 4.14
CA THR A 19 -2.77 -1.53 4.38
C THR A 19 -2.54 -1.94 5.83
N ALA A 20 -2.00 -1.06 6.69
CA ALA A 20 -1.44 -1.49 7.98
C ALA A 20 -2.48 -1.64 9.10
N ASN A 21 -3.43 -0.70 9.21
CA ASN A 21 -4.42 -0.69 10.28
C ASN A 21 -5.85 -0.57 9.70
N PRO A 22 -6.71 -1.60 9.87
CA PRO A 22 -8.09 -1.59 9.37
C PRO A 22 -8.98 -0.47 9.92
N GLN A 23 -8.63 0.16 11.04
CA GLN A 23 -9.41 1.26 11.65
C GLN A 23 -9.14 2.62 11.00
N VAL A 24 -8.12 2.74 10.14
CA VAL A 24 -7.74 4.02 9.52
C VAL A 24 -8.89 4.65 8.72
N PRO A 25 -9.62 3.92 7.84
CA PRO A 25 -10.73 4.51 7.09
C PRO A 25 -11.77 5.17 7.99
N GLN A 26 -12.15 4.52 9.10
CA GLN A 26 -13.09 5.07 10.08
C GLN A 26 -12.58 6.36 10.72
N ARG A 27 -11.32 6.37 11.16
CA ARG A 27 -10.71 7.55 11.82
C ARG A 27 -10.61 8.73 10.85
N VAL A 28 -10.23 8.46 9.60
CA VAL A 28 -10.17 9.50 8.55
C VAL A 28 -11.57 10.02 8.23
N PHE A 29 -12.58 9.15 8.20
CA PHE A 29 -13.97 9.55 7.96
C PHE A 29 -14.50 10.45 9.08
N GLN A 30 -14.19 10.13 10.34
CA GLN A 30 -14.52 10.96 11.50
C GLN A 30 -13.82 12.32 11.46
N PHE A 31 -12.60 12.37 10.94
CA PHE A 31 -11.85 13.62 10.77
C PHE A 31 -12.43 14.50 9.65
N ASN A 32 -12.63 13.94 8.45
CA ASN A 32 -13.21 14.66 7.32
C ASN A 32 -13.83 13.68 6.31
N PRO A 33 -15.16 13.55 6.23
CA PRO A 33 -15.82 12.65 5.31
C PRO A 33 -15.70 13.09 3.84
N LYS A 34 -15.36 14.36 3.57
CA LYS A 34 -15.21 14.94 2.22
C LYS A 34 -13.77 14.90 1.71
N ILE A 35 -12.82 14.34 2.46
CA ILE A 35 -11.41 14.28 2.06
C ILE A 35 -11.23 13.50 0.75
N LYS A 36 -10.28 13.90 -0.08
CA LYS A 36 -9.93 13.19 -1.32
C LYS A 36 -8.68 12.34 -1.12
N PHE A 37 -8.58 11.25 -1.87
CA PHE A 37 -7.48 10.29 -1.78
C PHE A 37 -6.75 10.20 -3.11
N ILE A 38 -5.43 10.08 -3.04
CA ILE A 38 -4.58 9.68 -4.16
C ILE A 38 -4.03 8.30 -3.81
N LEU A 39 -4.34 7.30 -4.63
CA LEU A 39 -3.90 5.93 -4.46
C LEU A 39 -3.05 5.52 -5.67
N ILE A 40 -1.74 5.39 -5.45
CA ILE A 40 -0.81 4.93 -6.49
C ILE A 40 -0.60 3.43 -6.30
N VAL A 41 -0.96 2.64 -7.30
CA VAL A 41 -0.78 1.18 -7.32
C VAL A 41 0.06 0.77 -8.50
N ARG A 42 0.76 -0.35 -8.41
CA ARG A 42 1.54 -0.90 -9.53
C ARG A 42 1.36 -2.41 -9.57
N SER A 43 2.01 -3.12 -10.48
CA SER A 43 2.00 -4.58 -10.50
C SER A 43 2.21 -5.18 -9.08
N PRO A 44 1.28 -6.00 -8.58
CA PRO A 44 1.35 -6.53 -7.22
C PRO A 44 2.58 -7.42 -7.02
N VAL A 45 3.07 -8.07 -8.08
CA VAL A 45 4.31 -8.86 -8.06
C VAL A 45 5.50 -7.93 -7.86
N THR A 46 5.65 -6.92 -8.71
CA THR A 46 6.78 -5.98 -8.66
C THR A 46 6.77 -5.18 -7.35
N ARG A 47 5.60 -4.81 -6.83
CA ARG A 47 5.45 -4.18 -5.51
C ARG A 47 5.88 -5.11 -4.39
N THR A 48 5.53 -6.39 -4.44
CA THR A 48 5.90 -7.39 -3.43
C THR A 48 7.42 -7.55 -3.34
N VAL A 49 8.10 -7.66 -4.47
CA VAL A 49 9.57 -7.75 -4.52
C VAL A 49 10.22 -6.47 -3.98
N SER A 50 9.68 -5.29 -4.32
CA SER A 50 10.18 -4.01 -3.80
C SER A 50 10.05 -3.89 -2.28
N ASP A 51 8.89 -4.23 -1.71
CA ASP A 51 8.66 -4.18 -0.25
C ASP A 51 9.59 -5.17 0.47
N PHE A 52 9.77 -6.37 -0.10
CA PHE A 52 10.74 -7.34 0.42
C PHE A 52 12.18 -6.83 0.40
N THR A 53 12.61 -6.20 -0.69
CA THR A 53 13.95 -5.62 -0.82
C THR A 53 14.19 -4.56 0.26
N GLN A 54 13.20 -3.70 0.53
CA GLN A 54 13.27 -2.73 1.61
C GLN A 54 13.37 -3.39 2.99
N ILE A 55 12.65 -4.50 3.22
CA ILE A 55 12.75 -5.29 4.46
C ILE A 55 14.17 -5.86 4.63
N LEU A 56 14.76 -6.42 3.57
CA LEU A 56 16.13 -6.95 3.61
C LEU A 56 17.14 -5.85 3.95
N GLN A 57 17.04 -4.69 3.29
CA GLN A 57 17.91 -3.55 3.55
C GLN A 57 17.81 -3.08 5.02
N THR A 58 16.58 -2.90 5.51
CA THR A 58 16.34 -2.50 6.91
C THR A 58 16.88 -3.53 7.92
N LYS A 59 16.81 -4.83 7.59
CA LYS A 59 17.38 -5.89 8.44
C LYS A 59 18.90 -5.86 8.44
N LYS A 60 19.52 -5.67 7.27
CA LYS A 60 20.97 -5.55 7.10
C LYS A 60 21.52 -4.39 7.93
N GLU A 61 20.90 -3.21 7.83
CA GLU A 61 21.27 -2.01 8.61
C GLU A 61 21.16 -2.23 10.13
N ARG A 62 20.27 -3.14 10.56
CA ARG A 62 20.07 -3.49 11.98
C ARG A 62 20.82 -4.75 12.41
N ASN A 63 21.76 -5.26 11.60
CA ASN A 63 22.51 -6.49 11.84
C ASN A 63 21.61 -7.70 12.17
N LYS A 64 20.45 -7.80 11.51
CA LYS A 64 19.50 -8.91 11.67
C LYS A 64 19.69 -9.97 10.58
N PRO A 65 19.34 -11.24 10.85
CA PRO A 65 19.47 -12.30 9.86
C PRO A 65 18.58 -12.06 8.64
N THR A 66 19.14 -12.38 7.48
CA THR A 66 18.47 -12.43 6.19
C THR A 66 17.34 -13.45 6.21
N ILE A 67 16.32 -13.19 5.38
CA ILE A 67 15.21 -14.10 5.13
C ILE A 67 15.15 -14.41 3.64
N ASN A 68 14.68 -15.60 3.28
CA ASN A 68 14.52 -16.00 1.88
C ASN A 68 13.11 -15.66 1.38
N PHE A 69 13.00 -15.13 0.17
CA PHE A 69 11.74 -14.66 -0.38
C PHE A 69 10.73 -15.79 -0.57
N GLU A 70 11.15 -16.88 -1.22
CA GLU A 70 10.30 -18.01 -1.59
C GLU A 70 9.76 -18.73 -0.35
N LYS A 71 10.63 -19.00 0.62
CA LYS A 71 10.26 -19.63 1.91
C LYS A 71 9.25 -18.80 2.70
N MET A 72 9.32 -17.47 2.61
CA MET A 72 8.37 -16.58 3.29
C MET A 72 7.07 -16.41 2.50
N SER A 73 7.15 -16.50 1.18
CA SER A 73 6.03 -16.27 0.25
C SER A 73 5.10 -17.46 0.12
N PHE A 74 5.59 -18.68 0.36
CA PHE A 74 4.82 -19.91 0.17
C PHE A 74 4.73 -20.73 1.45
N ILE A 75 3.54 -21.24 1.75
CA ILE A 75 3.27 -22.21 2.82
C ILE A 75 3.07 -23.57 2.18
N LYS A 76 3.80 -24.58 2.68
CA LYS A 76 3.58 -25.99 2.35
C LYS A 76 2.61 -26.58 3.37
N ASN A 77 1.49 -27.12 2.89
CA ASN A 77 0.49 -27.77 3.72
C ASN A 77 0.82 -29.26 3.92
N CYS A 78 0.22 -29.88 4.94
CA CYS A 78 0.44 -31.29 5.28
C CYS A 78 0.06 -32.26 4.14
N ASN A 79 -0.88 -31.85 3.28
CA ASN A 79 -1.31 -32.60 2.10
C ASN A 79 -0.40 -32.41 0.87
N GLY A 80 0.76 -31.77 1.02
CA GLY A 80 1.71 -31.50 -0.07
C GLY A 80 1.36 -30.29 -0.95
N SER A 81 0.19 -29.66 -0.77
CA SER A 81 -0.17 -28.46 -1.53
C SER A 81 0.66 -27.24 -1.11
N VAL A 82 0.94 -26.37 -2.08
CA VAL A 82 1.65 -25.11 -1.88
C VAL A 82 0.66 -23.96 -2.06
N GLN A 83 0.60 -23.06 -1.09
CA GLN A 83 -0.26 -21.88 -1.14
C GLN A 83 0.50 -20.60 -0.84
N LEU A 84 -0.01 -19.48 -1.34
CA LEU A 84 0.56 -18.17 -1.09
C LEU A 84 0.35 -17.76 0.38
N ASN A 85 1.43 -17.33 1.03
CA ASN A 85 1.39 -16.83 2.40
C ASN A 85 0.79 -15.41 2.45
N LYS A 86 -0.53 -15.30 2.49
CA LYS A 86 -1.23 -14.00 2.63
C LYS A 86 -0.91 -13.24 3.92
N ARG A 87 -0.29 -13.89 4.92
CA ARG A 87 0.14 -13.24 6.16
C ARG A 87 1.49 -12.53 5.99
N PHE A 88 2.27 -12.88 4.97
CA PHE A 88 3.54 -12.24 4.70
C PHE A 88 3.32 -10.79 4.25
N LYS A 89 3.89 -9.82 4.97
CA LYS A 89 3.60 -8.39 4.81
C LYS A 89 3.69 -7.89 3.35
N PRO A 90 4.75 -8.18 2.58
CA PRO A 90 4.83 -7.76 1.18
C PRO A 90 3.66 -8.26 0.32
N ILE A 91 3.26 -9.52 0.48
CA ILE A 91 2.13 -10.11 -0.24
C ILE A 91 0.84 -9.48 0.24
N ARG A 92 0.62 -9.44 1.56
CA ARG A 92 -0.59 -8.89 2.17
C ARG A 92 -0.87 -7.49 1.66
N ASN A 93 0.14 -6.63 1.65
CA ASN A 93 -0.01 -5.23 1.24
C ASN A 93 -0.30 -5.08 -0.27
N SER A 94 -0.01 -6.11 -1.09
CA SER A 94 -0.30 -6.15 -2.53
C SER A 94 -1.72 -6.61 -2.86
N LEU A 95 -2.52 -7.00 -1.85
CA LEU A 95 -3.92 -7.40 -2.03
C LEU A 95 -4.82 -6.16 -2.08
N TYR A 96 -4.67 -5.36 -3.15
CA TYR A 96 -5.28 -4.03 -3.25
C TYR A 96 -6.80 -4.04 -3.13
N ALA A 97 -7.48 -5.01 -3.77
CA ALA A 97 -8.94 -5.13 -3.69
C ALA A 97 -9.43 -5.35 -2.25
N GLU A 98 -8.75 -6.20 -1.46
CA GLU A 98 -9.11 -6.45 -0.06
C GLU A 98 -8.98 -5.17 0.78
N HIS A 99 -7.97 -4.36 0.49
CA HIS A 99 -7.74 -3.10 1.19
C HIS A 99 -8.75 -2.04 0.74
N LEU A 100 -8.91 -1.83 -0.56
CA LEU A 100 -9.82 -0.84 -1.13
C LEU A 100 -11.26 -1.07 -0.69
N ASN A 101 -11.74 -2.32 -0.64
CA ASN A 101 -13.09 -2.63 -0.14
C ASN A 101 -13.34 -2.10 1.29
N ARG A 102 -12.34 -2.15 2.18
CA ARG A 102 -12.48 -1.58 3.53
C ARG A 102 -12.60 -0.07 3.53
N TRP A 103 -11.92 0.60 2.60
CA TRP A 103 -12.02 2.05 2.43
C TRP A 103 -13.37 2.44 1.81
N LEU A 104 -13.88 1.63 0.88
CA LEU A 104 -15.15 1.86 0.21
C LEU A 104 -16.38 1.72 1.12
N ASN A 105 -16.23 1.06 2.28
CA ASN A 105 -17.27 1.07 3.32
C ASN A 105 -17.52 2.45 3.94
N TYR A 106 -16.56 3.40 3.79
CA TYR A 106 -16.65 4.74 4.37
C TYR A 106 -16.66 5.84 3.32
N PHE A 107 -15.98 5.64 2.19
CA PHE A 107 -15.81 6.66 1.17
C PHE A 107 -16.24 6.13 -0.22
N PRO A 108 -17.02 6.88 -1.00
CA PRO A 108 -17.36 6.50 -2.35
C PRO A 108 -16.13 6.49 -3.27
N LEU A 109 -16.13 5.62 -4.28
CA LEU A 109 -15.00 5.47 -5.22
C LEU A 109 -14.60 6.80 -5.90
N LYS A 110 -15.55 7.70 -6.15
CA LYS A 110 -15.31 9.04 -6.73
C LYS A 110 -14.38 9.95 -5.91
N GLN A 111 -14.13 9.63 -4.63
CA GLN A 111 -13.17 10.36 -3.78
C GLN A 111 -11.73 9.84 -3.95
N PHE A 112 -11.51 8.79 -4.74
CA PHE A 112 -10.19 8.21 -5.00
C PHE A 112 -9.74 8.52 -6.43
N LEU A 113 -8.59 9.19 -6.55
CA LEU A 113 -7.79 9.19 -7.77
C LEU A 113 -6.85 7.97 -7.71
N ILE A 114 -7.07 6.99 -8.59
CA ILE A 114 -6.22 5.79 -8.67
C ILE A 114 -5.24 5.99 -9.83
N ILE A 115 -3.95 5.98 -9.52
CA ILE A 115 -2.87 6.20 -10.48
C ILE A 115 -2.17 4.87 -10.77
N ASP A 116 -1.92 4.61 -12.06
CA ASP A 116 -1.06 3.52 -12.51
C ASP A 116 0.40 3.90 -12.29
N GLY A 117 0.98 3.33 -11.24
CA GLY A 117 2.35 3.55 -10.81
C GLY A 117 3.40 2.94 -11.73
N ASP A 118 3.05 1.97 -12.58
CA ASP A 118 3.99 1.48 -13.59
C ASP A 118 4.12 2.53 -14.72
N LYS A 119 3.00 3.08 -15.19
CA LYS A 119 2.99 4.19 -16.17
C LYS A 119 3.54 5.50 -15.62
N PHE A 120 3.26 5.81 -14.35
CA PHE A 120 3.72 7.05 -13.71
C PHE A 120 5.25 7.16 -13.67
N ILE A 121 5.98 6.04 -13.67
CA ILE A 121 7.44 6.05 -13.74
C ILE A 121 7.93 6.51 -15.12
N GLU A 122 7.22 6.10 -16.18
CA GLU A 122 7.58 6.39 -17.57
C GLU A 122 7.13 7.78 -18.00
N ASP A 123 5.89 8.14 -17.66
CA ASP A 123 5.27 9.41 -17.97
C ASP A 123 4.40 9.92 -16.80
N PRO A 124 4.99 10.73 -15.90
CA PRO A 124 4.28 11.27 -14.74
C PRO A 124 3.12 12.20 -15.11
N LEU A 125 3.22 12.94 -16.22
CA LEU A 125 2.25 13.99 -16.56
C LEU A 125 0.93 13.40 -17.03
N SER A 126 0.96 12.38 -17.89
CA SER A 126 -0.29 11.76 -18.40
C SER A 126 -1.14 11.08 -17.33
N GLN A 127 -0.56 10.78 -16.17
CA GLN A 127 -1.26 10.13 -15.06
C GLN A 127 -1.80 11.12 -14.01
N ALA A 128 -1.39 12.38 -14.08
CA ALA A 128 -1.76 13.42 -13.10
C ALA A 128 -2.81 14.43 -13.63
N CYS A 129 -3.19 14.31 -14.91
CA CYS A 129 -4.24 15.10 -15.58
C CYS A 129 -5.58 14.36 -15.57
#